data_AF-I3ST64-F1
#
_entry.id   AF-I3ST64-F1
#
_cell.length_a   1.000
_cell.length_b   1.000
_cell.length_c   1.000
_cell.angle_alpha   90.00
_cell.angle_beta   90.00
_cell.angle_gamma   90.00
#
_symmetry.space_group_name_H-M   'P 1'
#
loop_
_entity.id
_entity.type
_entity.pdbx_description
1 polymer ?
#
loop_
_entity_poly.entity_id
_entity_poly.type
_entity_poly.pdbx_seq_one_letter_code
_entity_poly.pdbx_strand_id
1 'polypeptide(L)'
;MNVARYDFACAEVNGLVYAVGGYGEHGDSLSSAEVYDPDTDKWTLIESLRRPRWGCFACGIEGKLYVMGGRSSFTIGNSKFVDVYNPEKQGWCEMKNGCVMVTAHAVLEKKLFCMEWKNQRKLAIFNPEDNSWKMVPVPLTGSTSIGFRFGILDGKLLLFSLEDEPAYKTLLYDPNAAPGKEWRTSEIKPSGLCLCSVTIKA
;
A
#
# COMPACT_ATOMS: atom_id res chain seq x y z
N MET A 1 -20.99 0.47 -5.94
CA MET A 1 -20.46 -0.86 -5.56
C MET A 1 -21.66 -1.77 -5.31
N ASN A 2 -21.59 -3.05 -5.69
CA ASN A 2 -22.73 -3.98 -5.57
C ASN A 2 -22.81 -4.63 -4.18
N VAL A 3 -21.68 -4.83 -3.51
CA VAL A 3 -21.62 -5.34 -2.13
C VAL A 3 -21.19 -4.21 -1.19
N ALA A 4 -22.01 -3.93 -0.17
CA ALA A 4 -21.65 -3.03 0.91
C ALA A 4 -20.44 -3.59 1.67
N ARG A 5 -19.41 -2.77 1.88
CA ARG A 5 -18.17 -3.21 2.53
C ARG A 5 -17.47 -2.11 3.33
N TYR A 6 -16.76 -2.50 4.38
CA TYR A 6 -15.79 -1.67 5.12
C TYR A 6 -14.51 -2.46 5.39
N ASP A 7 -13.41 -1.79 5.79
CA ASP A 7 -12.07 -2.40 5.98
C ASP A 7 -11.55 -3.20 4.77
N PHE A 8 -12.02 -2.85 3.57
CA PHE A 8 -11.59 -3.43 2.30
C PHE A 8 -10.33 -2.76 1.79
N ALA A 9 -9.59 -3.46 0.93
CA ALA A 9 -8.48 -2.87 0.20
C ALA A 9 -8.97 -2.23 -1.10
N CYS A 10 -8.40 -1.09 -1.50
CA CYS A 10 -8.68 -0.48 -2.79
C CYS A 10 -7.41 0.00 -3.50
N ALA A 11 -7.43 -0.03 -4.83
CA ALA A 11 -6.36 0.53 -5.66
C ALA A 11 -6.87 0.80 -7.09
N GLU A 12 -6.21 1.73 -7.76
CA GLU A 12 -6.37 1.94 -9.20
C GLU A 12 -5.40 1.03 -9.97
N VAL A 13 -5.89 0.44 -11.06
CA VAL A 13 -5.09 -0.31 -12.04
C VAL A 13 -5.63 -0.04 -13.44
N ASN A 14 -4.80 0.52 -14.32
CA ASN A 14 -5.12 0.83 -15.72
C ASN A 14 -6.41 1.67 -15.90
N GLY A 15 -6.60 2.66 -15.03
CA GLY A 15 -7.76 3.57 -15.02
C GLY A 15 -8.99 3.03 -14.28
N LEU A 16 -8.97 1.77 -13.83
CA LEU A 16 -10.09 1.14 -13.14
C LEU A 16 -9.84 1.08 -11.63
N VAL A 17 -10.90 1.21 -10.83
CA VAL A 17 -10.78 1.17 -9.36
C VAL A 17 -11.24 -0.19 -8.83
N TYR A 18 -10.35 -0.89 -8.15
CA TYR A 18 -10.64 -2.19 -7.56
C TYR A 18 -10.95 -2.05 -6.07
N ALA A 19 -11.95 -2.79 -5.59
CA ALA A 19 -12.29 -2.95 -4.19
C ALA A 19 -12.29 -4.45 -3.84
N VAL A 20 -11.52 -4.84 -2.82
CA VAL A 20 -11.25 -6.26 -2.53
C VAL A 20 -11.40 -6.56 -1.05
N GLY A 21 -12.18 -7.60 -0.75
CA GLY A 21 -12.37 -8.11 0.60
C GLY A 21 -13.08 -7.10 1.52
N GLY A 22 -12.68 -7.08 2.78
CA GLY A 22 -13.30 -6.32 3.86
C GLY A 22 -14.37 -7.10 4.60
N TYR A 23 -15.25 -6.37 5.26
CA TYR A 23 -16.41 -6.88 5.96
C TYR A 23 -17.70 -6.42 5.28
N GLY A 24 -18.67 -7.32 5.17
CA GLY A 24 -20.01 -7.02 4.69
C GLY A 24 -20.87 -6.29 5.73
N GLU A 25 -22.11 -5.96 5.35
CA GLU A 25 -23.07 -5.25 6.20
C GLU A 25 -23.33 -5.95 7.55
N HIS A 26 -23.22 -7.27 7.59
CA HIS A 26 -23.47 -8.07 8.79
C HIS A 26 -22.18 -8.49 9.50
N GLY A 27 -21.04 -7.89 9.14
CA GLY A 27 -19.73 -8.21 9.71
C GLY A 27 -19.13 -9.53 9.20
N ASP A 28 -19.71 -10.12 8.15
CA ASP A 28 -19.17 -11.27 7.47
C ASP A 28 -17.88 -10.90 6.72
N SER A 29 -16.87 -11.75 6.81
CA SER A 29 -15.62 -11.53 6.07
C SER A 29 -15.82 -11.80 4.58
N LEU A 30 -15.51 -10.82 3.75
CA LEU A 30 -15.69 -10.92 2.30
C LEU A 30 -14.43 -11.46 1.62
N SER A 31 -14.63 -12.40 0.70
CA SER A 31 -13.65 -12.76 -0.35
C SER A 31 -13.95 -12.08 -1.68
N SER A 32 -15.13 -11.47 -1.83
CA SER A 32 -15.55 -10.85 -3.09
C SER A 32 -14.66 -9.65 -3.45
N ALA A 33 -14.46 -9.49 -4.75
CA ALA A 33 -13.78 -8.35 -5.34
C ALA A 33 -14.65 -7.74 -6.44
N GLU A 34 -14.55 -6.42 -6.59
CA GLU A 34 -15.29 -5.66 -7.58
C GLU A 34 -14.39 -4.62 -8.24
N VAL A 35 -14.65 -4.33 -9.50
CA VAL A 35 -13.97 -3.30 -10.27
C VAL A 35 -14.97 -2.25 -10.73
N TYR A 36 -14.60 -0.99 -10.59
CA TYR A 36 -15.31 0.16 -11.12
C TYR A 36 -14.64 0.64 -12.39
N ASP A 37 -15.46 0.80 -13.41
CA ASP A 37 -15.10 1.43 -14.67
C ASP A 37 -15.71 2.84 -14.71
N PRO A 38 -14.89 3.91 -14.67
CA PRO A 38 -15.38 5.28 -14.72
C PRO A 38 -15.99 5.66 -16.08
N ASP A 39 -15.63 4.98 -17.17
CA ASP A 39 -16.15 5.28 -18.51
C ASP A 39 -17.59 4.79 -18.66
N THR A 40 -17.94 3.67 -18.00
CA THR A 40 -19.28 3.09 -18.01
C THR A 40 -20.09 3.37 -16.75
N ASP A 41 -19.48 4.02 -15.76
CA ASP A 41 -20.02 4.28 -14.42
C ASP A 41 -20.61 3.03 -13.75
N LYS A 42 -19.88 1.91 -13.83
CA LYS A 42 -20.38 0.61 -13.37
C LYS A 42 -19.39 -0.13 -12.51
N TRP A 43 -19.93 -0.73 -11.46
CA TRP A 43 -19.24 -1.73 -10.65
C TRP A 43 -19.56 -3.13 -11.16
N THR A 44 -18.54 -3.93 -11.40
CA THR A 44 -18.65 -5.31 -11.87
C THR A 44 -17.97 -6.26 -10.87
N LEU A 45 -18.66 -7.34 -10.49
CA LEU A 45 -18.05 -8.42 -9.71
C LEU A 45 -16.99 -9.14 -10.55
N ILE A 46 -15.84 -9.41 -9.95
CA ILE A 46 -14.76 -10.19 -10.55
C ILE A 46 -14.51 -11.45 -9.72
N GLU A 47 -13.57 -12.29 -10.18
CA GLU A 47 -13.15 -13.49 -9.46
C GLU A 47 -12.86 -13.18 -8.00
N SER A 48 -13.34 -14.03 -7.09
CA SER A 48 -13.17 -13.81 -5.65
C SER A 48 -11.78 -14.26 -5.19
N LEU A 49 -11.30 -13.68 -4.10
CA LEU A 49 -10.13 -14.19 -3.40
C LEU A 49 -10.36 -15.63 -2.96
N ARG A 50 -9.27 -16.41 -2.89
CA ARG A 50 -9.32 -17.77 -2.35
C ARG A 50 -9.78 -17.81 -0.89
N ARG A 51 -9.48 -16.75 -0.12
CA ARG A 51 -9.84 -16.64 1.30
C ARG A 51 -10.35 -15.22 1.58
N PRO A 52 -11.42 -15.06 2.38
CA PRO A 52 -11.85 -13.77 2.88
C PRO A 52 -10.75 -13.04 3.63
N ARG A 53 -10.71 -11.72 3.47
CA ARG A 53 -9.61 -10.92 4.00
C ARG A 53 -10.03 -9.49 4.29
N TRP A 54 -9.62 -8.94 5.43
CA TRP A 54 -9.95 -7.58 5.85
C TRP A 54 -8.75 -6.89 6.49
N GLY A 55 -8.79 -5.55 6.54
CA GLY A 55 -7.67 -4.74 7.03
C GLY A 55 -6.41 -4.90 6.19
N CYS A 56 -6.56 -5.32 4.93
CA CYS A 56 -5.50 -5.39 3.94
C CYS A 56 -5.33 -4.04 3.22
N PHE A 57 -4.22 -3.88 2.52
CA PHE A 57 -4.03 -2.78 1.58
C PHE A 57 -3.85 -3.33 0.16
N ALA A 58 -4.10 -2.49 -0.83
CA ALA A 58 -3.89 -2.84 -2.23
C ALA A 58 -3.10 -1.77 -2.97
N CYS A 59 -2.46 -2.16 -4.06
CA CYS A 59 -1.80 -1.23 -4.97
C CYS A 59 -1.75 -1.79 -6.40
N GLY A 60 -1.73 -0.90 -7.38
CA GLY A 60 -1.50 -1.25 -8.78
C GLY A 60 0.00 -1.21 -9.10
N ILE A 61 0.52 -2.29 -9.66
CA ILE A 61 1.91 -2.35 -10.15
C ILE A 61 1.91 -3.07 -11.50
N GLU A 62 2.41 -2.40 -12.54
CA GLU A 62 2.52 -2.94 -13.90
C GLU A 62 1.23 -3.61 -14.41
N GLY A 63 0.09 -2.93 -14.27
CA GLY A 63 -1.21 -3.40 -14.76
C GLY A 63 -1.81 -4.55 -13.95
N LYS A 64 -1.22 -4.92 -12.81
CA LYS A 64 -1.74 -5.95 -11.90
C LYS A 64 -2.09 -5.33 -10.55
N LEU A 65 -3.11 -5.91 -9.91
CA LEU A 65 -3.53 -5.54 -8.57
C LEU A 65 -2.85 -6.44 -7.56
N TYR A 66 -2.15 -5.85 -6.60
CA TYR A 66 -1.52 -6.56 -5.49
C TYR A 66 -2.26 -6.25 -4.20
N VAL A 67 -2.69 -7.28 -3.46
CA VAL A 67 -3.39 -7.15 -2.18
C VAL A 67 -2.56 -7.81 -1.08
N MET A 68 -2.15 -7.05 -0.05
CA MET A 68 -1.15 -7.45 0.94
C MET A 68 -1.52 -7.09 2.40
N GLY A 69 -1.05 -7.90 3.34
CA GLY A 69 -1.33 -7.78 4.78
C GLY A 69 -2.70 -8.25 5.28
N GLY A 70 -3.24 -7.59 6.30
CA GLY A 70 -4.58 -7.89 6.83
C GLY A 70 -4.72 -9.25 7.53
N ARG A 71 -5.97 -9.61 7.80
CA ARG A 71 -6.34 -10.84 8.53
C ARG A 71 -7.31 -11.67 7.71
N SER A 72 -7.33 -12.97 7.98
CA SER A 72 -8.29 -13.91 7.40
C SER A 72 -8.78 -14.85 8.50
N SER A 73 -10.05 -15.22 8.46
CA SER A 73 -10.64 -16.21 9.37
C SER A 73 -10.01 -17.61 9.19
N PHE A 74 -9.28 -17.82 8.10
CA PHE A 74 -8.62 -19.07 7.75
C PHE A 74 -7.15 -19.15 8.18
N THR A 75 -6.58 -18.08 8.74
CA THR A 75 -5.19 -18.04 9.20
C THR A 75 -5.11 -17.56 10.64
N ILE A 76 -4.32 -18.24 11.47
CA ILE A 76 -4.02 -17.75 12.82
C ILE A 76 -3.11 -16.51 12.69
N GLY A 77 -3.65 -15.34 13.02
CA GLY A 77 -2.92 -14.08 12.97
C GLY A 77 -3.03 -13.37 11.62
N ASN A 78 -2.03 -12.55 11.31
CA ASN A 78 -2.06 -11.72 10.11
C ASN A 78 -1.43 -12.43 8.91
N SER A 79 -1.97 -12.19 7.70
CA SER A 79 -1.54 -12.83 6.47
C SER A 79 -0.18 -12.31 6.00
N LYS A 80 0.67 -13.22 5.51
CA LYS A 80 1.89 -12.94 4.75
C LYS A 80 1.75 -13.33 3.27
N PHE A 81 0.54 -13.64 2.84
CA PHE A 81 0.27 -13.90 1.43
C PHE A 81 0.06 -12.59 0.67
N VAL A 82 0.46 -12.61 -0.58
CA VAL A 82 0.19 -11.56 -1.56
C VAL A 82 -0.76 -12.16 -2.59
N ASP A 83 -1.97 -11.62 -2.67
CA ASP A 83 -2.91 -11.99 -3.73
C ASP A 83 -2.69 -11.03 -4.91
N VAL A 84 -2.38 -11.56 -6.09
CA VAL A 84 -2.13 -10.79 -7.30
C VAL A 84 -3.20 -11.10 -8.33
N TYR A 85 -4.02 -10.12 -8.69
CA TYR A 85 -4.99 -10.24 -9.77
C TYR A 85 -4.38 -9.73 -11.07
N ASN A 86 -4.50 -10.55 -12.12
CA ASN A 86 -4.16 -10.16 -13.48
C ASN A 86 -5.47 -9.88 -14.25
N PRO A 87 -5.78 -8.60 -14.57
CA PRO A 87 -6.97 -8.23 -15.32
C PRO A 87 -7.05 -8.87 -16.71
N GLU A 88 -5.93 -9.06 -17.41
CA GLU A 88 -5.89 -9.68 -18.74
C GLU A 88 -6.28 -11.16 -18.72
N LYS A 89 -5.94 -11.85 -17.63
CA LYS A 89 -6.27 -13.27 -17.41
C LYS A 89 -7.53 -13.48 -16.58
N GLN A 90 -8.09 -12.39 -16.06
CA GLN A 90 -9.21 -12.37 -15.13
C GLN A 90 -9.05 -13.36 -13.96
N GLY A 91 -7.86 -13.44 -13.38
CA GLY A 91 -7.56 -14.47 -12.37
C GLY A 91 -6.52 -14.06 -11.33
N TRP A 92 -6.58 -14.74 -10.19
CA TRP A 92 -5.70 -14.55 -9.05
C TRP A 92 -4.52 -15.53 -9.03
N CYS A 93 -3.38 -15.05 -8.55
CA CYS A 93 -2.24 -15.86 -8.15
C CYS A 93 -1.83 -15.49 -6.71
N GLU A 94 -1.41 -16.47 -5.92
CA GLU A 94 -0.95 -16.26 -4.54
C GLU A 94 0.57 -16.37 -4.47
N MET A 95 1.22 -15.38 -3.84
CA MET A 95 2.65 -15.39 -3.55
C MET A 95 2.89 -15.38 -2.02
N LYS A 96 4.05 -15.88 -1.60
CA LYS A 96 4.50 -15.86 -0.20
C LYS A 96 5.45 -14.69 0.06
N ASN A 97 5.71 -14.42 1.34
CA ASN A 97 6.62 -13.39 1.85
C ASN A 97 6.10 -11.95 1.66
N GLY A 98 4.79 -11.73 1.73
CA GLY A 98 4.21 -10.39 1.76
C GLY A 98 4.43 -9.66 3.09
N CYS A 99 4.27 -8.34 3.06
CA CYS A 99 4.20 -7.53 4.25
C CYS A 99 2.86 -7.75 4.97
N VAL A 100 2.91 -7.73 6.31
CA VAL A 100 1.79 -8.11 7.17
C VAL A 100 0.81 -6.97 7.43
N MET A 101 1.31 -5.79 7.81
CA MET A 101 0.50 -4.61 8.11
C MET A 101 1.38 -3.38 7.93
N VAL A 102 0.86 -2.40 7.20
CA VAL A 102 1.56 -1.17 6.89
C VAL A 102 0.79 0.03 7.42
N THR A 103 1.51 1.06 7.84
CA THR A 103 0.95 2.36 8.23
C THR A 103 0.94 3.35 7.07
N ALA A 104 1.77 3.10 6.04
CA ALA A 104 1.78 3.81 4.77
C ALA A 104 2.36 2.92 3.68
N HIS A 105 1.92 3.18 2.45
CA HIS A 105 2.50 2.57 1.26
C HIS A 105 2.43 3.53 0.07
N ALA A 106 3.31 3.33 -0.91
CA ALA A 106 3.30 4.02 -2.18
C ALA A 106 3.94 3.15 -3.26
N VAL A 107 3.46 3.28 -4.50
CA VAL A 107 4.10 2.67 -5.66
C VAL A 107 4.89 3.76 -6.38
N LEU A 108 6.19 3.55 -6.48
CA LEU A 108 7.09 4.45 -7.20
C LEU A 108 7.84 3.61 -8.23
N GLU A 109 7.78 4.08 -9.48
CA GLU A 109 8.25 3.34 -10.66
C GLU A 109 7.54 1.98 -10.76
N LYS A 110 8.21 0.89 -10.40
CA LYS A 110 7.68 -0.48 -10.44
C LYS A 110 7.80 -1.20 -9.09
N LYS A 111 8.06 -0.45 -8.02
CA LYS A 111 8.33 -1.00 -6.70
C LYS A 111 7.33 -0.46 -5.69
N LEU A 112 6.97 -1.32 -4.75
CA LEU A 112 6.12 -0.97 -3.64
C LEU A 112 6.99 -0.59 -2.45
N PHE A 113 6.76 0.61 -1.92
CA PHE A 113 7.39 1.13 -0.73
C PHE A 113 6.39 1.07 0.41
N CYS A 114 6.80 0.53 1.55
CA CYS A 114 5.94 0.30 2.71
C CYS A 114 6.61 0.77 3.99
N MET A 115 5.81 1.33 4.90
CA MET A 115 6.17 1.50 6.30
C MET A 115 5.43 0.46 7.14
N GLU A 116 6.14 -0.45 7.80
CA GLU A 116 5.50 -1.49 8.61
C GLU A 116 5.00 -0.94 9.94
N TRP A 117 3.85 -1.43 10.42
CA TRP A 117 3.30 -1.00 11.71
C TRP A 117 4.27 -1.29 12.87
N LYS A 118 4.89 -2.48 12.90
CA LYS A 118 5.79 -2.89 13.99
C LYS A 118 7.18 -2.25 13.92
N ASN A 119 7.58 -1.71 12.78
CA ASN A 119 8.94 -1.21 12.60
C ASN A 119 8.96 0.02 11.69
N GLN A 120 8.80 1.19 12.30
CA GLN A 120 8.81 2.46 11.58
C GLN A 120 10.22 3.07 11.42
N ARG A 121 11.26 2.26 11.65
CA ARG A 121 12.67 2.64 11.47
C ARG A 121 13.28 2.13 10.18
N LYS A 122 12.54 1.32 9.42
CA LYS A 122 13.00 0.76 8.15
C LYS A 122 11.92 0.94 7.10
N LEU A 123 12.30 1.51 5.97
CA LEU A 123 11.51 1.52 4.75
C LEU A 123 11.63 0.15 4.08
N ALA A 124 10.51 -0.55 3.94
CA ALA A 124 10.43 -1.83 3.25
C ALA A 124 10.15 -1.59 1.76
N ILE A 125 10.97 -2.16 0.88
CA ILE A 125 10.88 -1.99 -0.57
C ILE A 125 10.68 -3.37 -1.19
N PHE A 126 9.52 -3.57 -1.82
CA PHE A 126 9.18 -4.79 -2.53
C PHE A 126 9.47 -4.66 -4.02
N ASN A 127 10.21 -5.63 -4.55
CA ASN A 127 10.42 -5.79 -5.99
C ASN A 127 9.52 -6.92 -6.52
N PRO A 128 8.50 -6.61 -7.34
CA PRO A 128 7.61 -7.62 -7.90
C PRO A 128 8.29 -8.53 -8.93
N GLU A 129 9.40 -8.11 -9.55
CA GLU A 129 10.09 -8.89 -10.59
C GLU A 129 10.70 -10.19 -10.05
N ASP A 130 11.21 -10.16 -8.81
CA ASP A 130 11.91 -11.27 -8.17
C ASP A 130 11.28 -11.69 -6.82
N ASN A 131 10.15 -11.07 -6.44
CA ASN A 131 9.48 -11.28 -5.16
C ASN A 131 10.39 -11.01 -3.93
N SER A 132 11.33 -10.07 -4.04
CA SER A 132 12.28 -9.75 -2.97
C SER A 132 11.88 -8.51 -2.17
N TRP A 133 12.35 -8.47 -0.92
CA TRP A 133 12.22 -7.32 -0.03
C TRP A 133 13.59 -6.77 0.35
N LYS A 134 13.76 -5.46 0.21
CA LYS A 134 14.91 -4.70 0.72
C LYS A 134 14.46 -3.82 1.87
N MET A 135 15.20 -3.84 2.98
CA MET A 135 14.94 -2.97 4.13
C MET A 135 15.99 -1.86 4.19
N VAL A 136 15.56 -0.60 4.14
CA VAL A 136 16.43 0.57 4.20
C VAL A 136 16.22 1.30 5.52
N PRO A 137 17.26 1.55 6.34
CA PRO A 137 17.11 2.36 7.54
C PRO A 137 16.62 3.77 7.24
N VAL A 138 15.64 4.24 8.01
CA VAL A 138 15.17 5.63 7.95
C VAL A 138 15.97 6.46 8.95
N PRO A 139 16.58 7.60 8.54
CA PRO A 139 17.50 8.37 9.38
C PRO A 139 16.72 9.22 10.40
N LEU A 140 16.20 8.56 11.44
CA LEU A 140 15.37 9.17 12.47
C LEU A 140 16.11 9.20 13.81
N THR A 141 15.94 10.29 14.53
CA THR A 141 16.32 10.44 15.95
C THR A 141 15.06 10.37 16.82
N GLY A 142 15.18 10.01 18.10
CA GLY A 142 14.05 10.07 19.04
C GLY A 142 13.12 8.83 19.06
N SER A 143 11.79 9.05 19.06
CA SER A 143 10.77 8.00 19.25
C SER A 143 10.72 6.99 18.11
N THR A 144 10.50 5.71 18.42
CA THR A 144 10.38 4.63 17.44
C THR A 144 9.03 4.57 16.73
N SER A 145 8.03 5.30 17.23
CA SER A 145 6.69 5.41 16.65
C SER A 145 6.41 6.87 16.31
N ILE A 146 6.43 7.19 15.02
CA ILE A 146 6.26 8.55 14.49
C ILE A 146 5.00 8.63 13.61
N GLY A 147 4.63 7.53 12.97
CA GLY A 147 3.61 7.52 11.92
C GLY A 147 4.13 8.24 10.68
N PHE A 148 4.15 7.57 9.55
CA PHE A 148 4.46 8.21 8.28
C PHE A 148 3.25 8.19 7.36
N ARG A 149 3.17 9.22 6.51
CA ARG A 149 2.43 9.18 5.24
C ARG A 149 3.41 9.34 4.11
N PHE A 150 3.12 8.68 3.00
CA PHE A 150 4.00 8.72 1.85
C PHE A 150 3.48 9.73 0.82
N GLY A 151 4.41 10.36 0.11
CA GLY A 151 4.12 11.09 -1.09
C GLY A 151 5.16 10.82 -2.16
N ILE A 152 4.88 11.25 -3.38
CA ILE A 152 5.81 11.13 -4.51
C ILE A 152 5.99 12.52 -5.12
N LEU A 153 7.24 12.91 -5.33
CA LEU A 153 7.65 14.15 -6.00
C LEU A 153 8.91 13.90 -6.83
N ASP A 154 8.87 14.22 -8.13
CA ASP A 154 10.01 14.13 -9.04
C ASP A 154 10.78 12.80 -8.97
N GLY A 155 10.03 11.69 -8.99
CA GLY A 155 10.57 10.33 -8.94
C GLY A 155 11.14 9.93 -7.57
N LYS A 156 10.85 10.68 -6.50
CA LYS A 156 11.35 10.44 -5.16
C LYS A 156 10.20 10.27 -4.18
N LEU A 157 10.45 9.50 -3.12
CA LEU A 157 9.47 9.21 -2.09
C LEU A 157 9.61 10.22 -0.94
N LEU A 158 8.54 10.93 -0.62
CA LEU A 158 8.43 11.78 0.56
C LEU A 158 7.85 10.96 1.71
N LEU A 159 8.42 11.11 2.90
CA LEU A 159 7.91 10.57 4.16
C LEU A 159 7.53 11.73 5.07
N PHE A 160 6.23 11.99 5.18
CA PHE A 160 5.67 13.00 6.06
C PHE A 160 5.44 12.39 7.44
N SER A 161 6.08 12.96 8.46
CA SER A 161 5.80 12.62 9.86
C SER A 161 4.36 13.02 10.22
N LEU A 162 3.68 12.17 10.99
CA LEU A 162 2.41 12.54 11.63
C LEU A 162 2.60 13.27 12.96
N GLU A 163 3.78 13.14 13.58
CA GLU A 163 4.14 13.92 14.76
C GLU A 163 4.57 15.34 14.36
N ASP A 164 4.04 16.34 15.07
CA ASP A 164 4.35 17.76 14.90
C ASP A 164 5.43 18.23 15.90
N GLU A 165 6.54 17.50 15.95
CA GLU A 165 7.71 17.87 16.76
C GLU A 165 8.80 18.47 15.87
N PRO A 166 9.54 19.50 16.32
CA PRO A 166 10.59 20.16 15.53
C PRO A 166 11.68 19.20 15.00
N ALA A 167 11.85 18.05 15.65
CA ALA A 167 12.81 17.01 15.24
C ALA A 167 12.36 16.20 14.01
N TYR A 168 11.06 16.16 13.70
CA TYR A 168 10.53 15.35 12.60
C TYR A 168 10.25 16.19 11.36
N LYS A 169 11.31 16.36 10.55
CA LYS A 169 11.19 16.94 9.21
C LYS A 169 10.67 15.89 8.22
N THR A 170 10.04 16.36 7.14
CA THR A 170 9.74 15.53 5.98
C THR A 170 11.03 14.98 5.40
N LEU A 171 11.10 13.66 5.24
CA LEU A 171 12.24 13.01 4.60
C LEU A 171 11.96 12.78 3.12
N LEU A 172 12.98 12.93 2.30
CA LEU A 172 12.98 12.61 0.88
C LEU A 172 13.92 11.43 0.66
N TYR A 173 13.40 10.36 0.06
CA TYR A 173 14.14 9.18 -0.34
C TYR A 173 14.26 9.12 -1.86
N ASP A 174 15.49 9.13 -2.35
CA ASP A 174 15.83 8.97 -3.76
C ASP A 174 16.32 7.53 -4.02
N PRO A 175 15.51 6.68 -4.70
CA PRO A 175 15.88 5.29 -4.98
C PRO A 175 17.07 5.17 -5.95
N ASN A 176 17.39 6.23 -6.70
CA ASN A 176 18.42 6.25 -7.73
C ASN A 176 19.71 6.93 -7.28
N ALA A 177 19.77 7.44 -6.04
CA ALA A 177 20.96 8.05 -5.49
C ALA A 177 22.07 7.03 -5.19
N ALA A 178 23.32 7.52 -5.18
CA ALA A 178 24.45 6.72 -4.74
C ALA A 178 24.28 6.24 -3.28
N PRO A 179 24.84 5.07 -2.92
CA PRO A 179 24.76 4.55 -1.55
C PRO A 179 25.23 5.58 -0.51
N GLY A 180 24.43 5.78 0.53
CA GLY A 180 24.66 6.79 1.58
C GLY A 180 24.19 8.21 1.23
N LYS A 181 23.60 8.43 0.05
CA LYS A 181 23.05 9.73 -0.40
C LYS A 181 21.55 9.67 -0.71
N GLU A 182 20.89 8.56 -0.36
CA GLU A 182 19.48 8.31 -0.66
C GLU A 182 18.54 9.22 0.13
N TRP A 183 18.96 9.69 1.31
CA TRP A 183 18.12 10.49 2.19
C TRP A 183 18.49 11.96 2.20
N ARG A 184 17.47 12.82 2.13
CA ARG A 184 17.57 14.28 2.35
C ARG A 184 16.37 14.76 3.16
N THR A 185 16.50 15.92 3.79
CA THR A 185 15.35 16.61 4.40
C THR A 185 14.68 17.50 3.37
N SER A 186 13.36 17.56 3.40
CA SER A 186 12.54 18.47 2.60
C SER A 186 11.80 19.44 3.53
N GLU A 187 11.61 20.67 3.07
CA GLU A 187 10.79 21.67 3.76
C GLU A 187 9.30 21.57 3.37
N ILE A 188 8.95 20.62 2.46
CA ILE A 188 7.56 20.35 2.09
C ILE A 188 6.84 19.74 3.28
N LYS A 189 5.81 20.44 3.76
CA LYS A 189 4.91 19.95 4.81
C LYS A 189 3.47 20.05 4.30
N PRO A 190 2.78 18.93 4.06
CA PRO A 190 1.40 18.99 3.60
C PRO A 190 0.49 19.44 4.75
N SER A 191 -0.42 20.36 4.47
CA SER A 191 -1.46 20.80 5.41
C SER A 191 -2.67 19.87 5.30
N GLY A 192 -2.83 18.91 6.22
CA GLY A 192 -4.02 18.06 6.26
C GLY A 192 -3.90 16.85 7.17
N LEU A 193 -4.99 16.52 7.90
CA LEU A 193 -5.04 15.41 8.86
C LEU A 193 -5.47 14.06 8.25
N CYS A 194 -5.88 14.04 6.97
CA CYS A 194 -6.49 12.88 6.31
C CYS A 194 -5.74 12.41 5.05
N LEU A 195 -4.41 12.56 5.00
CA LEU A 195 -3.62 12.09 3.87
C LEU A 195 -3.30 10.60 4.03
N CYS A 196 -3.61 9.79 3.03
CA CYS A 196 -3.26 8.36 2.98
C CYS A 196 -1.99 8.15 2.14
N SER A 197 -1.96 8.76 0.95
CA SER A 197 -0.80 8.88 0.05
C SER A 197 -1.05 10.04 -0.93
N VAL A 198 -0.01 10.81 -1.30
CA VAL A 198 -0.15 11.95 -2.24
C VAL A 198 0.87 11.86 -3.37
N THR A 199 0.42 11.80 -4.61
CA THR A 199 1.31 12.00 -5.76
C THR A 199 1.25 13.46 -6.18
N ILE A 200 2.37 14.18 -6.10
CA ILE A 200 2.49 15.56 -6.55
C ILE A 200 3.18 15.53 -7.91
N LYS A 201 2.44 15.87 -8.98
CA LYS A 201 3.00 16.08 -10.31
C LYS A 201 3.17 17.59 -10.51
N ALA A 202 4.40 18.03 -10.79
CA ALA A 202 4.70 19.41 -11.19
C ALA A 202 4.49 19.60 -12.69
#